data_AF-A0A0V8CZJ6-F1
#
_entry.id   AF-A0A0V8CZJ6-F1
#
_cell.length_a   1.000
_cell.length_b   1.000
_cell.length_c   1.000
_cell.angle_alpha   90.00
_cell.angle_beta   90.00
_cell.angle_gamma   90.00
#
_symmetry.space_group_name_H-M   'P 1'
#
loop_
_entity.id
_entity.type
_entity.pdbx_description
1 polymer ?
#
loop_
_entity_poly.entity_id
_entity_poly.type
_entity_poly.pdbx_seq_one_letter_code
_entity_poly.pdbx_strand_id
1 'polypeptide(L)'
;MSRQELLEYLLKEIEKCRFEVVDVKAFPVPAAVNVDNKIMIYNSNDASPFEVAHELIHILNKDNHRGDYFDATNPQEVRANHEAVLLLWEIFEANGGNYEYFNVFVNTTEAPFELAESIVKNEYLEMHEAIAEIFEDEIKVSINKQEIHDYIVDYISYFDVIETINIYQFLDRYHLSHNFYSMAEKEFQQLLGAG
;
A
#
# COMPACT_ATOMS: atom_id res chain seq x y z
N MET A 1 -3.15 -17.81 -9.03
CA MET A 1 -1.87 -18.50 -9.29
C MET A 1 -1.69 -19.60 -8.26
N SER A 2 -1.28 -20.79 -8.67
CA SER A 2 -0.98 -21.91 -7.77
C SER A 2 0.44 -21.78 -7.18
N ARG A 3 0.71 -22.51 -6.09
CA ARG A 3 2.04 -22.61 -5.47
C ARG A 3 3.14 -22.96 -6.47
N GLN A 4 2.89 -23.95 -7.33
CA GLN A 4 3.87 -24.42 -8.32
C GLN A 4 4.13 -23.37 -9.40
N GLU A 5 3.09 -22.72 -9.92
CA GLU A 5 3.25 -21.63 -10.90
C GLU A 5 4.01 -20.45 -10.31
N LEU A 6 3.78 -20.12 -9.04
CA LEU A 6 4.49 -19.06 -8.34
C LEU A 6 5.96 -19.40 -8.15
N LEU A 7 6.27 -20.63 -7.72
CA LEU A 7 7.65 -21.09 -7.58
C LEU A 7 8.39 -21.01 -8.93
N GLU A 8 7.78 -21.52 -10.01
CA GLU A 8 8.37 -21.47 -11.35
C GLU A 8 8.55 -20.04 -11.87
N TYR A 9 7.63 -19.13 -11.52
CA TYR A 9 7.75 -17.72 -11.84
C TYR A 9 8.98 -17.11 -11.15
N LEU A 10 9.14 -17.33 -9.85
CA LEU A 10 10.26 -16.77 -9.07
C LEU A 10 11.61 -17.30 -9.56
N LEU A 11 11.71 -18.61 -9.84
CA LEU A 11 12.94 -19.20 -10.41
C LEU A 11 13.30 -18.55 -11.75
N LYS A 12 12.32 -18.25 -12.61
CA LYS A 12 12.55 -17.50 -13.86
C LYS A 12 12.99 -16.06 -13.63
N GLU A 13 12.51 -15.39 -12.59
CA GLU A 13 13.00 -14.04 -12.23
C GLU A 13 14.47 -14.06 -11.80
N ILE A 14 14.88 -15.11 -11.09
CA ILE A 14 16.29 -15.35 -10.73
C ILE A 14 17.15 -15.60 -11.98
N GLU A 15 16.68 -16.44 -12.91
CA GLU A 15 17.37 -16.68 -14.19
C GLU A 15 17.54 -15.40 -15.02
N LYS A 16 16.52 -14.50 -15.02
CA LYS A 16 16.59 -13.19 -15.69
C LYS A 16 17.69 -12.29 -15.09
N CYS A 17 18.00 -12.47 -13.81
CA CYS A 17 19.11 -11.81 -13.14
C CYS A 17 20.50 -12.40 -13.52
N ARG A 18 20.54 -13.37 -14.45
CA ARG A 18 21.73 -14.07 -14.95
C ARG A 18 22.40 -14.94 -13.89
N PHE A 19 21.59 -15.55 -13.03
CA PHE A 19 22.02 -16.58 -12.08
C PHE A 19 21.77 -17.96 -12.70
N GLU A 20 22.70 -18.87 -12.49
CA GLU A 20 22.49 -20.29 -12.75
C GLU A 20 21.63 -20.87 -11.63
N VAL A 21 20.50 -21.47 -11.98
CA VAL A 21 19.57 -22.10 -11.03
C VAL A 21 19.76 -23.61 -11.09
N VAL A 22 20.08 -24.22 -9.95
CA VAL A 22 20.38 -25.65 -9.86
C VAL A 22 19.47 -26.32 -8.84
N ASP A 23 18.69 -27.30 -9.28
CA ASP A 23 17.91 -28.17 -8.40
C ASP A 23 18.80 -29.28 -7.83
N VAL A 24 18.99 -29.28 -6.51
CA VAL A 24 19.75 -30.28 -5.77
C VAL A 24 18.85 -30.85 -4.67
N LYS A 25 18.18 -31.95 -4.98
CA LYS A 25 17.21 -32.65 -4.09
C LYS A 25 17.74 -33.12 -2.74
N ALA A 26 19.07 -33.18 -2.57
CA ALA A 26 19.73 -33.57 -1.33
C ALA A 26 20.43 -32.39 -0.64
N PHE A 27 20.14 -31.16 -1.07
CA PHE A 27 20.67 -29.95 -0.46
C PHE A 27 20.08 -29.80 0.94
N PRO A 28 20.91 -29.51 1.97
CA PRO A 28 20.48 -29.56 3.37
C PRO A 28 19.53 -28.42 3.76
N VAL A 29 19.35 -27.45 2.86
CA VAL A 29 18.47 -26.31 3.07
C VAL A 29 17.56 -26.11 1.86
N PRO A 30 16.37 -25.49 2.01
CA PRO A 30 15.40 -25.40 0.92
C PRO A 30 15.86 -24.56 -0.26
N ALA A 31 16.53 -23.43 0.01
CA ALA A 31 17.18 -22.59 -0.99
C ALA A 31 18.40 -21.87 -0.40
N ALA A 32 19.37 -21.54 -1.25
CA ALA A 32 20.49 -20.68 -0.93
C ALA A 32 21.07 -20.04 -2.20
N VAL A 33 21.55 -18.81 -2.08
CA VAL A 33 22.24 -18.11 -3.16
C VAL A 33 23.71 -17.81 -2.84
N ASN A 34 24.54 -17.92 -3.86
CA ASN A 34 25.87 -17.32 -3.88
C ASN A 34 25.90 -16.18 -4.92
N VAL A 35 25.80 -14.95 -4.42
CA VAL A 35 25.75 -13.74 -5.26
C VAL A 35 27.03 -13.53 -6.06
N ASP A 36 28.20 -13.77 -5.46
CA ASP A 36 29.50 -13.58 -6.12
C ASP A 36 29.68 -14.56 -7.29
N ASN A 37 29.33 -15.83 -7.09
CA ASN A 37 29.44 -16.88 -8.12
C ASN A 37 28.22 -16.91 -9.07
N LYS A 38 27.17 -16.15 -8.76
CA LYS A 38 25.90 -16.11 -9.51
C LYS A 38 25.22 -17.46 -9.64
N ILE A 39 25.15 -18.20 -8.55
CA ILE A 39 24.52 -19.52 -8.50
C ILE A 39 23.46 -19.50 -7.41
N MET A 40 22.26 -19.97 -7.76
CA MET A 40 21.20 -20.29 -6.82
C MET A 40 21.05 -21.81 -6.79
N ILE A 41 21.05 -22.38 -5.59
CA ILE A 41 20.74 -23.79 -5.37
C ILE A 41 19.42 -23.86 -4.62
N TYR A 42 18.53 -24.74 -5.04
CA TYR A 42 17.30 -25.03 -4.31
C TYR A 42 17.02 -26.52 -4.31
N ASN A 43 16.22 -26.97 -3.35
CA ASN A 43 15.75 -28.33 -3.27
C ASN A 43 14.27 -28.37 -3.68
N SER A 44 13.96 -28.91 -4.86
CA SER A 44 12.58 -28.95 -5.36
C SER A 44 11.58 -29.68 -4.45
N ASN A 45 12.05 -30.54 -3.53
CA ASN A 45 11.19 -31.28 -2.63
C ASN A 45 10.72 -30.42 -1.44
N ASP A 46 11.53 -29.43 -1.05
CA ASP A 46 11.36 -28.69 0.20
C ASP A 46 11.16 -27.19 -0.01
N ALA A 47 11.66 -26.63 -1.12
CA ALA A 47 11.59 -25.19 -1.40
C ALA A 47 10.15 -24.69 -1.49
N SER A 48 9.86 -23.67 -0.69
CA SER A 48 8.66 -22.85 -0.75
C SER A 48 8.85 -21.61 -1.63
N PRO A 49 7.76 -21.01 -2.13
CA PRO A 49 7.84 -19.70 -2.78
C PRO A 49 8.46 -18.61 -1.88
N PHE A 50 8.21 -18.64 -0.57
CA PHE A 50 8.81 -17.71 0.37
C PHE A 50 10.34 -17.79 0.39
N GLU A 51 10.91 -18.99 0.50
CA GLU A 51 12.37 -19.17 0.53
C GLU A 51 13.02 -18.76 -0.79
N VAL A 52 12.40 -19.07 -1.93
CA VAL A 52 12.93 -18.64 -3.22
C VAL A 52 12.84 -17.12 -3.40
N ALA A 53 11.74 -16.49 -2.95
CA ALA A 53 11.61 -15.04 -2.97
C ALA A 53 12.65 -14.37 -2.07
N HIS A 54 12.92 -14.92 -0.89
CA HIS A 54 13.97 -14.47 0.02
C HIS A 54 15.35 -14.46 -0.66
N GLU A 55 15.74 -15.56 -1.33
CA GLU A 55 17.00 -15.61 -2.08
C GLU A 55 17.03 -14.61 -3.25
N LEU A 56 15.89 -14.40 -3.93
CA LEU A 56 15.79 -13.38 -4.98
C LEU A 56 16.05 -11.97 -4.42
N ILE A 57 15.55 -11.65 -3.22
CA ILE A 57 15.84 -10.34 -2.60
C ILE A 57 17.34 -10.15 -2.36
N HIS A 58 18.04 -11.20 -1.91
CA HIS A 58 19.50 -11.13 -1.77
C HIS A 58 20.22 -10.86 -3.10
N ILE A 59 19.72 -11.44 -4.19
CA ILE A 59 20.24 -11.18 -5.54
C ILE A 59 20.03 -9.71 -5.94
N LEU A 60 18.82 -9.19 -5.74
CA LEU A 60 18.46 -7.81 -6.11
C LEU A 60 19.27 -6.79 -5.30
N ASN A 61 19.49 -7.06 -4.02
CA ASN A 61 20.26 -6.20 -3.12
C ASN A 61 21.78 -6.43 -3.18
N LYS A 62 22.24 -7.46 -3.90
CA LYS A 62 23.66 -7.86 -3.99
C LYS A 62 24.28 -8.14 -2.62
N ASP A 63 23.55 -8.88 -1.80
CA ASP A 63 23.99 -9.22 -0.45
C ASP A 63 25.06 -10.30 -0.48
N ASN A 64 26.23 -9.97 0.08
CA ASN A 64 27.31 -10.92 0.23
C ASN A 64 27.13 -11.68 1.54
N HIS A 65 26.49 -12.84 1.46
CA HIS A 65 26.35 -13.79 2.57
C HIS A 65 27.70 -14.07 3.22
N ARG A 66 27.84 -13.71 4.51
CA ARG A 66 29.01 -14.02 5.34
C ARG A 66 28.64 -14.71 6.67
N GLY A 67 27.41 -15.18 6.86
CA GLY A 67 26.92 -15.78 8.10
C GLY A 67 26.14 -17.08 7.87
N ASP A 68 26.02 -17.87 8.93
CA ASP A 68 25.28 -19.15 8.97
C ASP A 68 23.79 -18.96 8.66
N TYR A 69 23.15 -20.05 8.22
CA TYR A 69 21.71 -20.17 7.98
C TYR A 69 20.93 -19.68 9.22
N PHE A 70 20.06 -18.68 9.07
CA PHE A 70 19.28 -18.02 10.14
C PHE A 70 20.06 -17.11 11.11
N ASP A 71 20.76 -16.10 10.61
CA ASP A 71 21.15 -14.96 11.47
C ASP A 71 20.01 -13.92 11.52
N ALA A 72 19.02 -14.14 12.39
CA ALA A 72 17.93 -13.19 12.62
C ALA A 72 18.41 -11.82 13.17
N THR A 73 19.69 -11.65 13.47
CA THR A 73 20.30 -10.37 13.83
C THR A 73 21.04 -9.69 12.68
N ASN A 74 21.24 -10.40 11.55
CA ASN A 74 21.80 -9.83 10.34
C ASN A 74 20.76 -8.91 9.66
N PRO A 75 21.06 -7.61 9.49
CA PRO A 75 20.15 -6.69 8.82
C PRO A 75 19.78 -7.09 7.39
N GLN A 76 20.64 -7.83 6.69
CA GLN A 76 20.36 -8.32 5.34
C GLN A 76 19.28 -9.40 5.35
N GLU A 77 19.33 -10.34 6.30
CA GLU A 77 18.33 -11.40 6.48
C GLU A 77 16.97 -10.82 6.89
N VAL A 78 16.97 -9.86 7.83
CA VAL A 78 15.75 -9.17 8.26
C VAL A 78 15.11 -8.44 7.09
N ARG A 79 15.90 -7.71 6.30
CA ARG A 79 15.42 -7.03 5.10
C ARG A 79 14.92 -8.02 4.04
N ALA A 80 15.65 -9.10 3.79
CA ALA A 80 15.28 -10.12 2.80
C ALA A 80 13.94 -10.77 3.15
N ASN A 81 13.74 -11.15 4.41
CA ASN A 81 12.46 -11.66 4.90
C ASN A 81 11.32 -10.65 4.71
N HIS A 82 11.56 -9.38 5.04
CA HIS A 82 10.55 -8.33 4.91
C HIS A 82 10.16 -8.08 3.45
N GLU A 83 11.14 -7.84 2.59
CA GLU A 83 10.92 -7.55 1.17
C GLU A 83 10.37 -8.77 0.40
N ALA A 84 10.70 -10.00 0.82
CA ALA A 84 10.12 -11.21 0.23
C ALA A 84 8.60 -11.28 0.46
N VAL A 85 8.13 -10.95 1.67
CA VAL A 85 6.69 -10.87 1.95
C VAL A 85 6.02 -9.82 1.06
N LEU A 86 6.60 -8.62 0.95
CA LEU A 86 6.05 -7.54 0.12
C LEU A 86 5.97 -7.94 -1.36
N LEU A 87 7.05 -8.49 -1.92
CA LEU A 87 7.09 -8.95 -3.30
C LEU A 87 6.00 -10.00 -3.57
N LEU A 88 5.88 -10.99 -2.67
CA LEU A 88 4.87 -12.03 -2.81
C LEU A 88 3.45 -11.48 -2.66
N TRP A 89 3.26 -10.48 -1.80
CA TRP A 89 1.99 -9.80 -1.63
C TRP A 89 1.59 -9.03 -2.89
N GLU A 90 2.51 -8.27 -3.49
CA GLU A 90 2.28 -7.57 -4.77
C GLU A 90 1.89 -8.56 -5.89
N ILE A 91 2.58 -9.71 -5.99
CA ILE A 91 2.23 -10.76 -6.95
C ILE A 91 0.83 -11.31 -6.66
N PHE A 92 0.50 -11.53 -5.39
CA PHE A 92 -0.80 -12.03 -4.98
C PHE A 92 -1.94 -11.08 -5.36
N GLU A 93 -1.79 -9.78 -5.08
CA GLU A 93 -2.75 -8.73 -5.45
C GLU A 93 -2.88 -8.58 -6.97
N ALA A 94 -1.77 -8.62 -7.71
CA ALA A 94 -1.77 -8.59 -9.17
C ALA A 94 -2.52 -9.78 -9.79
N ASN A 95 -2.71 -10.86 -9.02
CA ASN A 95 -3.49 -12.05 -9.40
C ASN A 95 -4.92 -12.05 -8.81
N GLY A 96 -5.42 -10.90 -8.34
CA GLY A 96 -6.77 -10.73 -7.82
C GLY A 96 -6.93 -11.09 -6.33
N GLY A 97 -5.81 -11.31 -5.62
CA GLY A 97 -5.80 -11.45 -4.17
C GLY A 97 -6.09 -10.14 -3.45
N ASN A 98 -6.50 -10.23 -2.19
CA ASN A 98 -6.66 -9.10 -1.27
C ASN A 98 -6.58 -9.60 0.19
N TYR A 99 -6.67 -8.67 1.16
CA TYR A 99 -6.54 -8.98 2.58
C TYR A 99 -7.57 -9.98 3.12
N GLU A 100 -8.79 -10.04 2.58
CA GLU A 100 -9.79 -11.05 2.98
C GLU A 100 -9.33 -12.48 2.67
N TYR A 101 -8.44 -12.63 1.68
CA TYR A 101 -7.83 -13.89 1.28
C TYR A 101 -6.43 -14.09 1.84
N PHE A 102 -6.06 -13.40 2.93
CA PHE A 102 -4.72 -13.48 3.53
C PHE A 102 -4.29 -14.92 3.89
N ASN A 103 -5.22 -15.76 4.37
CA ASN A 103 -4.92 -17.17 4.62
C ASN A 103 -4.56 -17.95 3.35
N VAL A 104 -5.16 -17.60 2.20
CA VAL A 104 -4.81 -18.19 0.90
C VAL A 104 -3.42 -17.75 0.49
N PHE A 105 -3.08 -16.48 0.71
CA PHE A 105 -1.72 -15.95 0.50
C PHE A 105 -0.70 -16.76 1.30
N VAL A 106 -0.85 -16.84 2.63
CA VAL A 106 0.08 -17.57 3.50
C VAL A 106 0.20 -19.04 3.12
N ASN A 107 -0.90 -19.72 2.84
CA ASN A 107 -0.87 -21.14 2.44
C ASN A 107 -0.23 -21.37 1.06
N THR A 108 -0.33 -20.39 0.15
CA THR A 108 0.23 -20.51 -1.19
C THR A 108 1.72 -20.22 -1.21
N THR A 109 2.17 -19.27 -0.40
CA THR A 109 3.56 -18.83 -0.35
C THR A 109 4.40 -19.57 0.70
N GLU A 110 3.74 -20.11 1.71
CA GLU A 110 4.35 -20.63 2.95
C GLU A 110 5.16 -19.58 3.71
N ALA A 111 4.82 -18.30 3.55
CA ALA A 111 5.41 -17.23 4.35
C ALA A 111 5.07 -17.41 5.84
N PRO A 112 6.00 -17.13 6.77
CA PRO A 112 5.71 -17.21 8.21
C PRO A 112 4.53 -16.31 8.58
N PHE A 113 3.49 -16.89 9.18
CA PHE A 113 2.19 -16.22 9.35
C PHE A 113 2.33 -14.89 10.11
N GLU A 114 2.97 -14.89 11.27
CA GLU A 114 3.09 -13.70 12.12
C GLU A 114 3.88 -12.58 11.43
N LEU A 115 4.93 -12.94 10.70
CA LEU A 115 5.72 -11.99 9.93
C LEU A 115 4.87 -11.38 8.81
N ALA A 116 4.24 -12.24 8.01
CA ALA A 116 3.40 -11.84 6.90
C ALA A 116 2.24 -10.95 7.36
N GLU A 117 1.57 -11.32 8.47
CA GLU A 117 0.45 -10.56 9.02
C GLU A 117 0.93 -9.18 9.49
N SER A 118 2.06 -9.12 10.20
CA SER A 118 2.59 -7.85 10.70
C SER A 118 2.93 -6.85 9.58
N ILE A 119 3.44 -7.34 8.45
CA ILE A 119 3.84 -6.50 7.30
C ILE A 119 2.60 -6.09 6.50
N VAL A 120 1.82 -7.07 6.04
CA VAL A 120 0.68 -6.82 5.14
C VAL A 120 -0.42 -6.02 5.82
N LYS A 121 -0.65 -6.23 7.12
CA LYS A 121 -1.64 -5.47 7.87
C LYS A 121 -1.28 -3.99 7.98
N ASN A 122 0.01 -3.65 8.13
CA ASN A 122 0.43 -2.26 8.18
C ASN A 122 0.16 -1.57 6.84
N GLU A 123 0.56 -2.19 5.73
CA GLU A 123 0.27 -1.69 4.37
C GLU A 123 -1.24 -1.53 4.13
N TYR A 124 -2.04 -2.51 4.54
CA TYR A 124 -3.50 -2.47 4.45
C TYR A 124 -4.10 -1.33 5.28
N LEU A 125 -3.64 -1.13 6.52
CA LEU A 125 -4.11 -0.07 7.40
C LEU A 125 -3.71 1.31 6.86
N GLU A 126 -2.49 1.50 6.38
CA GLU A 126 -2.03 2.76 5.78
C GLU A 126 -2.88 3.15 4.56
N MET A 127 -3.20 2.17 3.69
CA MET A 127 -4.10 2.41 2.57
C MET A 127 -5.52 2.76 3.04
N HIS A 128 -6.05 2.06 4.03
CA HIS A 128 -7.39 2.33 4.58
C HIS A 128 -7.47 3.68 5.30
N GLU A 129 -6.43 4.08 6.02
CA GLU A 129 -6.33 5.39 6.67
C GLU A 129 -6.26 6.50 5.61
N ALA A 130 -5.43 6.35 4.58
CA ALA A 130 -5.36 7.32 3.48
C ALA A 130 -6.69 7.45 2.72
N ILE A 131 -7.36 6.32 2.45
CA ILE A 131 -8.69 6.30 1.84
C ILE A 131 -9.72 6.98 2.75
N ALA A 132 -9.73 6.65 4.05
CA ALA A 132 -10.63 7.26 5.02
C ALA A 132 -10.40 8.77 5.13
N GLU A 133 -9.15 9.24 5.11
CA GLU A 133 -8.82 10.67 5.11
C GLU A 133 -9.35 11.37 3.85
N ILE A 134 -9.15 10.80 2.67
CA ILE A 134 -9.68 11.33 1.40
C ILE A 134 -11.22 11.41 1.44
N PHE A 135 -11.88 10.33 1.86
CA PHE A 135 -13.35 10.30 1.89
C PHE A 135 -13.94 11.14 3.02
N GLU A 136 -13.28 11.23 4.18
CA GLU A 136 -13.70 12.15 5.24
C GLU A 136 -13.59 13.60 4.77
N ASP A 137 -12.54 13.97 4.06
CA ASP A 137 -12.38 15.32 3.53
C ASP A 137 -13.37 15.61 2.40
N GLU A 138 -13.63 14.67 1.49
CA GLU A 138 -14.66 14.84 0.44
C GLU A 138 -16.08 14.92 1.02
N ILE A 139 -16.40 14.11 2.02
CA ILE A 139 -17.70 14.14 2.70
C ILE A 139 -17.84 15.42 3.53
N LYS A 140 -16.81 15.83 4.29
CA LYS A 140 -16.81 17.11 5.01
C LYS A 140 -16.95 18.29 4.05
N VAL A 141 -16.25 18.30 2.91
CA VAL A 141 -16.34 19.37 1.91
C VAL A 141 -17.72 19.41 1.25
N SER A 142 -18.33 18.26 0.93
CA SER A 142 -19.66 18.21 0.32
C SER A 142 -20.79 18.57 1.28
N ILE A 143 -20.71 18.16 2.55
CA ILE A 143 -21.63 18.56 3.62
C ILE A 143 -21.49 20.06 3.90
N ASN A 144 -20.24 20.57 4.04
CA ASN A 144 -19.98 21.99 4.24
C ASN A 144 -20.52 22.85 3.09
N LYS A 145 -20.46 22.38 1.84
CA LYS A 145 -20.96 23.14 0.68
C LYS A 145 -22.49 23.28 0.71
N GLN A 146 -23.23 22.20 0.99
CA GLN A 146 -24.70 22.27 1.03
C GLN A 146 -25.17 23.11 2.23
N GLU A 147 -24.53 22.98 3.40
CA GLU A 147 -24.86 23.80 4.57
C GLU A 147 -24.56 25.28 4.33
N ILE A 148 -23.41 25.61 3.72
CA ILE A 148 -23.08 27.00 3.34
C ILE A 148 -24.10 27.54 2.32
N HIS A 149 -24.53 26.73 1.35
CA HIS A 149 -25.57 27.13 0.41
C HIS A 149 -26.87 27.49 1.12
N ASP A 150 -27.35 26.62 2.02
CA ASP A 150 -28.59 26.83 2.76
C ASP A 150 -28.51 28.08 3.66
N TYR A 151 -27.37 28.31 4.32
CA TYR A 151 -27.14 29.53 5.12
C TYR A 151 -27.06 30.79 4.26
N ILE A 152 -26.48 30.71 3.07
CA ILE A 152 -26.42 31.85 2.14
C ILE A 152 -27.82 32.20 1.64
N VAL A 153 -28.64 31.21 1.28
CA VAL A 153 -30.03 31.42 0.87
C VAL A 153 -30.85 32.07 2.00
N ASP A 154 -30.73 31.58 3.23
CA ASP A 154 -31.36 32.20 4.40
C ASP A 154 -30.85 33.64 4.61
N TYR A 155 -29.55 33.86 4.52
CA TYR A 155 -28.94 35.19 4.71
C TYR A 155 -29.41 36.22 3.69
N ILE A 156 -29.46 35.84 2.41
CA ILE A 156 -29.94 36.68 1.30
C ILE A 156 -31.43 37.02 1.49
N SER A 157 -32.22 36.11 2.05
CA SER A 157 -33.66 36.31 2.26
C SER A 157 -34.02 37.48 3.19
N TYR A 158 -33.09 37.93 4.04
CA TYR A 158 -33.30 39.11 4.90
C TYR A 158 -33.19 40.45 4.17
N PHE A 159 -32.81 40.46 2.89
CA PHE A 159 -32.57 41.67 2.12
C PHE A 159 -33.56 41.79 0.97
N ASP A 160 -34.27 42.92 0.90
CA ASP A 160 -35.16 43.23 -0.24
C ASP A 160 -34.35 43.60 -1.51
N VAL A 161 -33.18 44.22 -1.33
CA VAL A 161 -32.22 44.58 -2.39
C VAL A 161 -30.80 44.42 -1.82
N ILE A 162 -29.92 43.74 -2.55
CA ILE A 162 -28.53 43.50 -2.14
C ILE A 162 -27.60 44.34 -3.02
N GLU A 163 -27.00 45.37 -2.43
CA GLU A 163 -26.00 46.21 -3.12
C GLU A 163 -24.57 45.71 -2.91
N THR A 164 -24.25 45.24 -1.69
CA THR A 164 -22.94 44.69 -1.34
C THR A 164 -23.08 43.62 -0.26
N ILE A 165 -22.35 42.51 -0.37
CA ILE A 165 -22.29 41.47 0.67
C ILE A 165 -20.94 41.50 1.38
N ASN A 166 -20.97 41.50 2.71
CA ASN A 166 -19.79 41.31 3.54
C ASN A 166 -19.72 39.85 4.00
N ILE A 167 -18.82 39.08 3.41
CA ILE A 167 -18.70 37.63 3.66
C ILE A 167 -18.26 37.36 5.10
N TYR A 168 -17.41 38.18 5.71
CA TYR A 168 -17.03 38.01 7.11
C TYR A 168 -18.23 38.20 8.05
N GLN A 169 -19.12 39.17 7.78
CA GLN A 169 -20.34 39.34 8.57
C GLN A 169 -21.31 38.17 8.43
N PHE A 170 -21.41 37.58 7.23
CA PHE A 170 -22.16 36.34 7.03
C PHE A 170 -21.57 35.20 7.88
N LEU A 171 -20.25 34.96 7.79
CA LEU A 171 -19.58 33.90 8.54
C LEU A 171 -19.76 34.08 10.06
N ASP A 172 -19.58 35.30 10.57
CA ASP A 172 -19.77 35.60 11.99
C ASP A 172 -21.21 35.36 12.45
N ARG A 173 -22.21 35.69 11.60
CA ARG A 173 -23.64 35.56 11.92
C ARG A 173 -24.09 34.11 12.07
N TYR A 174 -23.57 33.21 11.25
CA TYR A 174 -23.86 31.78 11.32
C TYR A 174 -22.81 31.00 12.12
N HIS A 175 -21.91 31.69 12.82
CA HIS A 175 -20.83 31.09 13.61
C HIS A 175 -19.94 30.13 12.81
N LEU A 176 -19.70 30.44 11.53
CA LEU A 176 -18.88 29.67 10.62
C LEU A 176 -17.41 30.08 10.71
N SER A 177 -16.51 29.11 10.52
CA SER A 177 -15.07 29.38 10.46
C SER A 177 -14.70 30.31 9.31
N HIS A 178 -13.77 31.23 9.54
CA HIS A 178 -13.26 32.15 8.51
C HIS A 178 -12.53 31.42 7.37
N ASN A 179 -12.14 30.16 7.58
CA ASN A 179 -11.57 29.31 6.53
C ASN A 179 -12.56 29.02 5.38
N PHE A 180 -13.86 29.24 5.60
CA PHE A 180 -14.90 29.10 4.57
C PHE A 180 -15.08 30.32 3.66
N TYR A 181 -14.29 31.39 3.86
CA TYR A 181 -14.41 32.64 3.07
C TYR A 181 -14.44 32.38 1.56
N SER A 182 -13.44 31.68 1.03
CA SER A 182 -13.32 31.45 -0.42
C SER A 182 -14.44 30.58 -0.99
N MET A 183 -15.05 29.72 -0.15
CA MET A 183 -16.19 28.89 -0.54
C MET A 183 -17.47 29.72 -0.56
N ALA A 184 -17.71 30.51 0.49
CA ALA A 184 -18.86 31.40 0.57
C ALA A 184 -18.84 32.48 -0.53
N GLU A 185 -17.66 33.05 -0.83
CA GLU A 185 -17.48 34.04 -1.91
C GLU A 185 -17.94 33.52 -3.26
N LYS A 186 -17.49 32.32 -3.64
CA LYS A 186 -17.86 31.69 -4.91
C LYS A 186 -19.36 31.40 -4.98
N GLU A 187 -19.95 30.94 -3.88
CA GLU A 187 -21.38 30.61 -3.84
C GLU A 187 -22.26 31.88 -3.92
N PHE A 188 -21.88 32.96 -3.22
CA PHE A 188 -22.54 34.27 -3.34
C PHE A 188 -22.47 34.82 -4.77
N GLN A 189 -21.32 34.70 -5.45
CA GLN A 189 -21.17 35.11 -6.86
C GLN A 189 -22.09 34.32 -7.79
N GLN A 190 -22.20 33.00 -7.58
CA GLN A 190 -23.07 32.14 -8.37
C GLN A 190 -24.55 32.49 -8.18
N LEU A 191 -24.99 32.68 -6.94
CA LEU A 191 -26.40 32.97 -6.62
C LEU A 191 -26.84 34.38 -7.04
N LEU A 192 -25.95 35.37 -6.97
CA LEU A 192 -26.26 36.76 -7.34
C LEU A 192 -25.99 37.08 -8.82
N GLY A 193 -25.50 36.11 -9.60
CA GLY A 193 -25.29 36.26 -11.05
C GLY A 193 -24.18 37.24 -11.43
N ALA A 194 -23.23 37.52 -10.53
CA ALA A 194 -22.07 38.36 -10.80
C ALA A 194 -20.95 37.49 -11.43
N GLY A 195 -21.04 37.28 -12.74
CA GLY A 195 -19.94 36.79 -13.58
C GLY A 195 -19.08 37.93 -14.11
#